data_AF-A0A6G8NRN9-F1
#
_entry.id   AF-A0A6G8NRN9-F1
#
_cell.length_a   1.000
_cell.length_b   1.000
_cell.length_c   1.000
_cell.angle_alpha   90.00
_cell.angle_beta   90.00
_cell.angle_gamma   90.00
#
_symmetry.space_group_name_H-M   'P 1'
#
loop_
_entity.id
_entity.type
_entity.pdbx_description
1 polymer ?
#
loop_
_entity_poly.entity_id
_entity_poly.type
_entity_poly.pdbx_seq_one_letter_code
_entity_poly.pdbx_strand_id
1 'polypeptide(L)'
;MKGNEQCAVFRHMRDGTEQDWAIIGGEIGPFAKGLPGRLLDHLQLLDGDFGGFPVDRLTHSLQTATLAHQDGQDEEYVVCALLHDIGDTLGSYNHADVAAVLLEPFVSGENHWMIQHHGIFQGYYFFHHMGMDRNLRDRYRDVPELFKRTAHFCEKYDAAAFDPDAETLPLEFFEPMVRRVFAEPKRTLYKAAFEKIGRVSFRTTLRGNGRENFTRAQEDSDLGLLLLTLQTAHG
;
A
#
# COMPACT_ATOMS: atom_id res chain seq x y z
N MET A 1 -3.52 -34.36 12.63
CA MET A 1 -4.22 -33.77 13.80
C MET A 1 -3.43 -32.53 14.19
N LYS A 2 -3.99 -31.32 14.07
CA LYS A 2 -3.35 -30.10 14.58
C LYS A 2 -3.33 -30.19 16.11
N GLY A 3 -2.14 -30.17 16.69
CA GLY A 3 -1.94 -30.39 18.13
C GLY A 3 -2.40 -29.18 18.94
N ASN A 4 -3.22 -29.44 19.96
CA ASN A 4 -3.39 -28.67 21.20
C ASN A 4 -3.47 -27.12 21.16
N GLU A 5 -3.86 -26.51 20.04
CA GLU A 5 -4.16 -25.07 20.00
C GLU A 5 -5.46 -24.81 20.78
N GLN A 6 -5.36 -24.01 21.85
CA GLN A 6 -6.53 -23.54 22.58
C GLN A 6 -7.28 -22.55 21.69
N CYS A 7 -8.60 -22.72 21.57
CA CYS A 7 -9.48 -21.80 20.86
C CYS A 7 -10.45 -21.14 21.84
N ALA A 8 -10.86 -19.90 21.54
CA ALA A 8 -12.02 -19.31 22.19
C ALA A 8 -13.27 -20.17 21.94
N VAL A 9 -14.14 -20.27 22.95
CA VAL A 9 -15.31 -21.18 22.91
C VAL A 9 -16.64 -20.45 22.65
N PHE A 10 -16.66 -19.12 22.69
CA PHE A 10 -17.86 -18.34 22.42
C PHE A 10 -18.42 -18.61 21.02
N ARG A 11 -19.75 -18.55 20.87
CA ARG A 11 -20.44 -18.69 19.57
C ARG A 11 -20.84 -17.34 18.98
N HIS A 12 -20.87 -16.30 19.80
CA HIS A 12 -21.11 -14.91 19.41
C HIS A 12 -20.18 -14.01 20.25
N MET A 13 -19.57 -12.97 19.66
CA MET A 13 -18.57 -12.12 20.34
C MET A 13 -19.06 -11.49 21.65
N ARG A 14 -20.36 -11.15 21.74
CA ARG A 14 -21.02 -10.66 22.96
C ARG A 14 -20.91 -11.59 24.17
N ASP A 15 -20.74 -12.90 23.94
CA ASP A 15 -20.63 -13.92 24.98
C ASP A 15 -19.16 -14.24 25.32
N GLY A 16 -18.20 -13.54 24.69
CA GLY A 16 -16.77 -13.76 24.89
C GLY A 16 -16.32 -13.37 26.29
N THR A 17 -15.53 -14.26 26.91
CA THR A 17 -14.96 -14.06 28.24
C THR A 17 -13.53 -13.50 28.16
N GLU A 18 -13.00 -13.00 29.27
CA GLU A 18 -11.59 -12.57 29.34
C GLU A 18 -10.62 -13.70 28.96
N GLN A 19 -10.92 -14.95 29.33
CA GLN A 19 -10.12 -16.12 28.95
C GLN A 19 -10.12 -16.34 27.44
N ASP A 20 -11.28 -16.21 26.78
CA ASP A 20 -11.38 -16.32 25.32
C ASP A 20 -10.53 -15.26 24.61
N TRP A 21 -10.59 -14.01 25.09
CA TRP A 21 -9.81 -12.91 24.54
C TRP A 21 -8.32 -13.01 24.85
N ALA A 22 -7.93 -13.63 25.97
CA ALA A 22 -6.53 -13.93 26.28
C ALA A 22 -5.95 -14.97 25.30
N ILE A 23 -6.72 -16.01 24.96
CA ILE A 23 -6.36 -16.99 23.93
C ILE A 23 -6.17 -16.30 22.58
N ILE A 24 -7.19 -15.53 22.12
CA ILE A 24 -7.13 -14.82 20.84
C ILE A 24 -5.97 -13.81 20.81
N GLY A 25 -5.79 -13.04 21.89
CA GLY A 25 -4.70 -12.07 22.01
C GLY A 25 -3.31 -12.69 21.95
N GLY A 26 -3.16 -13.94 22.42
CA GLY A 26 -1.93 -14.72 22.30
C GLY A 26 -1.50 -14.95 20.85
N GLU A 27 -2.48 -15.18 19.96
CA GLU A 27 -2.27 -15.49 18.53
C GLU A 27 -2.02 -14.25 17.66
N ILE A 28 -2.50 -13.07 18.08
CA ILE A 28 -2.33 -11.82 17.32
C ILE A 28 -0.85 -11.49 17.11
N GLY A 29 -0.01 -11.70 18.14
CA GLY A 29 1.42 -11.36 18.07
C GLY A 29 2.17 -12.13 16.98
N PRO A 30 2.19 -13.48 17.00
CA PRO A 30 2.75 -14.30 15.93
C PRO A 30 2.17 -13.97 14.56
N PHE A 31 0.84 -13.82 14.46
CA PHE A 31 0.18 -13.49 13.20
C PHE A 31 0.63 -12.14 12.63
N ALA A 32 0.73 -11.10 13.46
CA ALA A 32 1.19 -9.77 13.06
C ALA A 32 2.66 -9.78 12.61
N LYS A 33 3.54 -10.49 13.32
CA LYS A 33 4.96 -10.63 12.93
C LYS A 33 5.15 -11.32 11.57
N GLY A 34 4.19 -12.13 11.14
CA GLY A 34 4.19 -12.78 9.83
C GLY A 34 3.70 -11.89 8.68
N LEU A 35 3.21 -10.67 8.95
CA LEU A 35 2.66 -9.78 7.92
C LEU A 35 3.63 -9.48 6.77
N PRO A 36 4.91 -9.14 7.00
CA PRO A 36 5.83 -8.85 5.89
C PRO A 36 5.96 -10.02 4.91
N GLY A 37 5.99 -11.26 5.41
CA GLY A 37 6.03 -12.45 4.55
C GLY A 37 4.79 -12.58 3.68
N ARG A 38 3.60 -12.40 4.27
CA ARG A 38 2.34 -12.45 3.50
C ARG A 38 2.23 -11.36 2.45
N LEU A 39 2.80 -10.18 2.70
CA LEU A 39 2.84 -9.10 1.70
C LEU A 39 3.76 -9.45 0.53
N LEU A 40 4.93 -10.02 0.81
CA LEU A 40 5.86 -10.48 -0.23
C LEU A 40 5.27 -11.63 -1.05
N ASP A 41 4.65 -12.61 -0.40
CA ASP A 41 3.93 -13.70 -1.07
C ASP A 41 2.82 -13.17 -1.99
N HIS A 42 2.13 -12.12 -1.56
CA HIS A 42 1.07 -11.50 -2.34
C HIS A 42 1.61 -10.66 -3.51
N LEU A 43 2.71 -9.93 -3.30
CA LEU A 43 3.39 -9.19 -4.38
C LEU A 43 3.89 -10.13 -5.48
N GLN A 44 4.37 -11.33 -5.12
CA GLN A 44 4.79 -12.34 -6.10
C GLN A 44 3.66 -12.84 -7.00
N LEU A 45 2.39 -12.63 -6.64
CA LEU A 45 1.27 -12.97 -7.55
C LEU A 45 1.24 -12.11 -8.81
N LEU A 46 1.98 -10.99 -8.83
CA LEU A 46 2.16 -10.12 -10.00
C LEU A 46 3.17 -10.68 -11.02
N ASP A 47 3.90 -11.75 -10.67
CA ASP A 47 4.88 -12.39 -11.55
C ASP A 47 4.21 -12.98 -12.80
N GLY A 48 4.74 -12.62 -13.96
CA GLY A 48 4.21 -13.05 -15.26
C GLY A 48 2.87 -12.44 -15.68
N ASP A 49 2.25 -11.56 -14.90
CA ASP A 49 1.10 -10.76 -15.36
C ASP A 49 1.57 -9.48 -16.04
N PHE A 50 1.55 -9.48 -17.37
CA PHE A 50 1.95 -8.33 -18.18
C PHE A 50 0.86 -7.28 -18.32
N GLY A 51 -0.43 -7.64 -18.29
CA GLY A 51 -1.50 -6.68 -18.57
C GLY A 51 -1.39 -5.92 -19.91
N GLY A 52 -0.53 -6.35 -20.84
CA GLY A 52 -0.21 -5.65 -22.09
C GLY A 52 1.01 -4.69 -22.02
N PHE A 53 1.66 -4.56 -20.86
CA PHE A 53 2.91 -3.83 -20.68
C PHE A 53 4.12 -4.61 -21.23
N PRO A 54 5.25 -3.93 -21.47
CA PRO A 54 6.50 -4.57 -21.92
C PRO A 54 7.19 -5.43 -20.84
N VAL A 55 6.83 -5.23 -19.57
CA VAL A 55 7.31 -6.03 -18.42
C VAL A 55 6.11 -6.47 -17.57
N ASP A 56 6.24 -7.53 -16.79
CA ASP A 56 5.19 -7.91 -15.84
C ASP A 56 5.09 -6.95 -14.65
N ARG A 57 3.96 -6.98 -13.96
CA ARG A 57 3.65 -6.08 -12.84
C ARG A 57 4.62 -6.24 -11.66
N LEU A 58 5.18 -7.44 -11.44
CA LEU A 58 6.21 -7.66 -10.42
C LEU A 58 7.50 -6.94 -10.82
N THR A 59 7.94 -7.11 -12.05
CA THR A 59 9.14 -6.46 -12.62
C THR A 59 8.97 -4.95 -12.59
N HIS A 60 7.81 -4.42 -12.95
CA HIS A 60 7.46 -3.00 -12.80
C HIS A 60 7.60 -2.51 -11.35
N SER A 61 7.07 -3.25 -10.38
CA SER A 61 7.19 -2.93 -8.95
C SER A 61 8.66 -2.92 -8.50
N LEU A 62 9.45 -3.91 -8.94
CA LEU A 62 10.88 -4.01 -8.64
C LEU A 62 11.70 -2.90 -9.29
N GLN A 63 11.39 -2.53 -10.54
CA GLN A 63 12.05 -1.42 -11.24
C GLN A 63 11.74 -0.09 -10.57
N THR A 64 10.47 0.17 -10.21
CA THR A 64 10.07 1.37 -9.47
C THR A 64 10.86 1.48 -8.16
N ALA A 65 10.96 0.40 -7.40
CA ALA A 65 11.73 0.37 -6.15
C ALA A 65 13.25 0.51 -6.39
N THR A 66 13.78 -0.08 -7.48
CA THR A 66 15.19 0.03 -7.86
C THR A 66 15.56 1.47 -8.18
N LEU A 67 14.75 2.15 -8.99
CA LEU A 67 14.96 3.57 -9.35
C LEU A 67 14.91 4.46 -8.10
N ALA A 68 13.92 4.26 -7.22
CA ALA A 68 13.82 5.01 -5.97
C ALA A 68 15.03 4.75 -5.05
N HIS A 69 15.50 3.51 -4.96
CA HIS A 69 16.68 3.16 -4.18
C HIS A 69 17.96 3.80 -4.72
N GLN A 70 18.17 3.74 -6.04
CA GLN A 70 19.32 4.34 -6.72
C GLN A 70 19.34 5.88 -6.62
N ASP A 71 18.16 6.51 -6.58
CA ASP A 71 18.01 7.96 -6.32
C ASP A 71 18.29 8.34 -4.85
N GLY A 72 18.55 7.36 -3.97
CA GLY A 72 18.89 7.59 -2.57
C GLY A 72 17.69 7.94 -1.69
N GLN A 73 16.48 7.53 -2.09
CA GLN A 73 15.28 7.69 -1.28
C GLN A 73 15.39 6.86 0.02
N ASP A 74 14.67 7.29 1.05
CA ASP A 74 14.64 6.57 2.32
C ASP A 74 13.91 5.21 2.20
N GLU A 75 14.16 4.34 3.18
CA GLU A 75 13.65 2.96 3.16
C GLU A 75 12.12 2.87 3.11
N GLU A 76 11.41 3.79 3.78
CA GLU A 76 9.94 3.80 3.73
C GLU A 76 9.45 4.15 2.33
N TYR A 77 10.09 5.15 1.69
CA TYR A 77 9.78 5.51 0.32
C TYR A 77 10.05 4.37 -0.67
N VAL A 78 11.18 3.68 -0.55
CA VAL A 78 11.52 2.52 -1.39
C VAL A 78 10.51 1.39 -1.22
N VAL A 79 10.07 1.12 0.01
CA VAL A 79 9.01 0.12 0.27
C VAL A 79 7.66 0.58 -0.28
N CYS A 80 7.33 1.86 -0.20
CA CYS A 80 6.14 2.42 -0.85
C CYS A 80 6.22 2.24 -2.37
N ALA A 81 7.36 2.51 -3.00
CA ALA A 81 7.57 2.28 -4.42
C ALA A 81 7.41 0.79 -4.80
N LEU A 82 7.96 -0.13 -3.99
CA LEU A 82 7.82 -1.57 -4.21
C LEU A 82 6.37 -2.05 -4.14
N LEU A 83 5.57 -1.44 -3.25
CA LEU A 83 4.23 -1.93 -2.92
C LEU A 83 3.10 -1.06 -3.47
N HIS A 84 3.39 -0.08 -4.33
CA HIS A 84 2.37 0.87 -4.80
C HIS A 84 1.24 0.20 -5.59
N ASP A 85 1.57 -0.86 -6.33
CA ASP A 85 0.65 -1.64 -7.17
C ASP A 85 0.28 -3.02 -6.58
N ILE A 86 0.64 -3.31 -5.32
CA ILE A 86 0.29 -4.59 -4.67
C ILE A 86 -1.23 -4.87 -4.66
N GLY A 87 -2.05 -3.81 -4.80
CA GLY A 87 -3.49 -3.88 -4.87
C GLY A 87 -4.06 -4.44 -6.18
N ASP A 88 -3.27 -4.58 -7.25
CA ASP A 88 -3.78 -4.95 -8.59
C ASP A 88 -4.58 -6.25 -8.61
N THR A 89 -4.14 -7.25 -7.83
CA THR A 89 -4.79 -8.57 -7.79
C THR A 89 -6.10 -8.59 -7.00
N LEU A 90 -6.33 -7.61 -6.11
CA LEU A 90 -7.49 -7.56 -5.21
C LEU A 90 -8.47 -6.44 -5.57
N GLY A 91 -7.96 -5.33 -6.09
CA GLY A 91 -8.72 -4.11 -6.39
C GLY A 91 -8.53 -3.69 -7.83
N SER A 92 -8.96 -4.49 -8.79
CA SER A 92 -8.78 -4.22 -10.24
C SER A 92 -9.37 -2.87 -10.73
N TYR A 93 -10.18 -2.22 -9.90
CA TYR A 93 -10.82 -0.93 -10.20
C TYR A 93 -10.38 0.20 -9.27
N ASN A 94 -9.55 -0.09 -8.26
CA ASN A 94 -9.15 0.84 -7.21
C ASN A 94 -7.87 0.37 -6.50
N HIS A 95 -6.91 -0.15 -7.25
CA HIS A 95 -5.72 -0.83 -6.72
C HIS A 95 -4.90 0.08 -5.80
N ALA A 96 -4.80 1.37 -6.15
CA ALA A 96 -4.16 2.40 -5.36
C ALA A 96 -4.78 2.55 -3.96
N ASP A 97 -6.11 2.46 -3.84
CA ASP A 97 -6.78 2.51 -2.53
C ASP A 97 -6.46 1.28 -1.70
N VAL A 98 -6.44 0.09 -2.33
CA VAL A 98 -6.08 -1.16 -1.64
C VAL A 98 -4.64 -1.08 -1.11
N ALA A 99 -3.70 -0.63 -1.93
CA ALA A 99 -2.31 -0.45 -1.52
C ALA A 99 -2.17 0.59 -0.39
N ALA A 100 -2.88 1.72 -0.50
CA ALA A 100 -2.86 2.78 0.50
C ALA A 100 -3.34 2.29 1.87
N VAL A 101 -4.48 1.58 1.93
CA VAL A 101 -5.04 1.05 3.18
C VAL A 101 -4.11 0.02 3.83
N LEU A 102 -3.42 -0.81 3.04
CA LEU A 102 -2.42 -1.76 3.55
C LEU A 102 -1.22 -1.06 4.19
N LEU A 103 -0.77 0.05 3.60
CA LEU A 103 0.41 0.80 4.01
C LEU A 103 0.15 1.80 5.14
N GLU A 104 -1.07 2.36 5.23
CA GLU A 104 -1.46 3.44 6.15
C GLU A 104 -0.95 3.27 7.60
N PRO A 105 -1.03 2.08 8.22
CA PRO A 105 -0.58 1.93 9.61
C PRO A 105 0.93 2.07 9.78
N PHE A 106 1.72 1.90 8.72
CA PHE A 106 3.18 1.73 8.77
C PHE A 106 3.98 2.90 8.16
N VAL A 107 3.33 3.75 7.36
CA VAL A 107 4.00 4.83 6.62
C VAL A 107 3.58 6.22 7.10
N SER A 108 4.35 7.24 6.69
CA SER A 108 4.04 8.66 6.90
C SER A 108 2.77 9.09 6.16
N GLY A 109 2.17 10.21 6.57
CA GLY A 109 0.98 10.72 5.89
C GLY A 109 1.26 11.11 4.44
N GLU A 110 2.47 11.60 4.19
CA GLU A 110 2.96 12.01 2.88
C GLU A 110 3.12 10.81 1.93
N ASN A 111 3.70 9.70 2.41
CA ASN A 111 3.82 8.47 1.62
C ASN A 111 2.47 7.77 1.43
N HIS A 112 1.61 7.76 2.44
CA HIS A 112 0.24 7.27 2.29
C HIS A 112 -0.51 8.05 1.20
N TRP A 113 -0.45 9.38 1.23
CA TRP A 113 -1.10 10.23 0.23
C TRP A 113 -0.54 9.99 -1.16
N MET A 114 0.78 9.84 -1.28
CA MET A 114 1.45 9.51 -2.54
C MET A 114 0.90 8.23 -3.15
N ILE A 115 0.82 7.15 -2.37
CA ILE A 115 0.31 5.87 -2.86
C ILE A 115 -1.18 5.94 -3.17
N GLN A 116 -1.99 6.60 -2.33
CA GLN A 116 -3.41 6.72 -2.61
C GLN A 116 -3.71 7.43 -3.95
N HIS A 117 -2.90 8.42 -4.32
CA HIS A 117 -3.18 9.26 -5.49
C HIS A 117 -2.31 8.92 -6.71
N HIS A 118 -1.39 7.95 -6.61
CA HIS A 118 -0.42 7.70 -7.68
C HIS A 118 -1.12 7.39 -9.02
N GLY A 119 -2.19 6.59 -9.04
CA GLY A 119 -2.89 6.24 -10.28
C GLY A 119 -3.46 7.46 -11.03
N ILE A 120 -3.98 8.47 -10.31
CA ILE A 120 -4.45 9.72 -10.95
C ILE A 120 -3.26 10.53 -11.50
N PHE A 121 -2.13 10.53 -10.80
CA PHE A 121 -0.93 11.27 -11.22
C PHE A 121 -0.21 10.60 -12.40
N GLN A 122 -0.10 9.26 -12.38
CA GLN A 122 0.41 8.43 -13.47
C GLN A 122 -0.47 8.58 -14.72
N GLY A 123 -1.79 8.76 -14.53
CA GLY A 123 -2.75 9.11 -15.59
C GLY A 123 -2.34 10.26 -16.50
N TYR A 124 -1.48 11.18 -16.04
CA TYR A 124 -0.90 12.24 -16.86
C TYR A 124 -0.25 11.72 -18.16
N TYR A 125 0.32 10.51 -18.11
CA TYR A 125 1.03 9.91 -19.23
C TYR A 125 0.13 9.19 -20.23
N PHE A 126 -1.08 8.74 -19.84
CA PHE A 126 -1.90 7.88 -20.71
C PHE A 126 -3.40 8.19 -20.78
N PHE A 127 -3.99 8.94 -19.85
CA PHE A 127 -5.44 9.25 -19.83
C PHE A 127 -5.95 9.87 -21.15
N HIS A 128 -5.17 10.75 -21.76
CA HIS A 128 -5.53 11.38 -23.04
C HIS A 128 -5.60 10.39 -24.22
N HIS A 129 -4.92 9.25 -24.15
CA HIS A 129 -5.07 8.17 -25.13
C HIS A 129 -6.36 7.36 -24.94
N MET A 130 -7.01 7.49 -23.77
CA MET A 130 -8.28 6.85 -23.44
C MET A 130 -9.47 7.84 -23.48
N GLY A 131 -9.26 9.06 -24.00
CA GLY A 131 -10.30 10.10 -24.03
C GLY A 131 -10.57 10.79 -22.67
N MET A 132 -9.70 10.57 -21.68
CA MET A 132 -9.78 11.19 -20.36
C MET A 132 -8.87 12.42 -20.26
N ASP A 133 -9.12 13.26 -19.25
CA ASP A 133 -8.28 14.42 -18.98
C ASP A 133 -6.96 14.01 -18.31
N ARG A 134 -5.84 14.12 -19.02
CA ARG A 134 -4.49 13.91 -18.45
C ARG A 134 -4.17 14.84 -17.28
N ASN A 135 -4.82 15.99 -17.17
CA ASN A 135 -4.60 16.94 -16.09
C ASN A 135 -5.55 16.69 -14.91
N LEU A 136 -6.18 15.52 -14.79
CA LEU A 136 -7.05 15.18 -13.66
C LEU A 136 -6.39 15.43 -12.29
N ARG A 137 -5.08 15.18 -12.19
CA ARG A 137 -4.25 15.48 -11.03
C ARG A 137 -4.31 16.94 -10.55
N ASP A 138 -4.65 17.88 -11.43
CA ASP A 138 -4.68 19.31 -11.15
C ASP A 138 -5.72 19.69 -10.09
N ARG A 139 -6.68 18.81 -9.81
CA ARG A 139 -7.63 18.94 -8.71
C ARG A 139 -6.94 19.03 -7.33
N TYR A 140 -5.71 18.53 -7.21
CA TYR A 140 -4.92 18.51 -5.97
C TYR A 140 -3.86 19.63 -5.90
N ARG A 141 -3.95 20.67 -6.75
CA ARG A 141 -2.96 21.78 -6.76
C ARG A 141 -2.97 22.61 -5.46
N ASP A 142 -4.02 22.52 -4.67
CA ASP A 142 -4.17 23.20 -3.37
C ASP A 142 -3.34 22.56 -2.24
N VAL A 143 -2.81 21.36 -2.45
CA VAL A 143 -1.85 20.67 -1.57
C VAL A 143 -0.45 20.55 -2.22
N PRO A 144 0.26 21.67 -2.45
CA PRO A 144 1.39 21.75 -3.38
C PRO A 144 2.56 20.81 -3.06
N GLU A 145 2.85 20.56 -1.78
CA GLU A 145 3.98 19.68 -1.41
C GLU A 145 3.66 18.20 -1.67
N LEU A 146 2.42 17.78 -1.40
CA LEU A 146 1.95 16.43 -1.72
C LEU A 146 1.81 16.24 -3.22
N PHE A 147 1.28 17.24 -3.93
CA PHE A 147 1.23 17.25 -5.39
C PHE A 147 2.61 17.05 -6.01
N LYS A 148 3.62 17.84 -5.59
CA LYS A 148 4.99 17.72 -6.11
C LYS A 148 5.59 16.36 -5.81
N ARG A 149 5.38 15.84 -4.60
CA ARG A 149 5.87 14.51 -4.19
C ARG A 149 5.32 13.40 -5.09
N THR A 150 4.01 13.38 -5.33
CA THR A 150 3.37 12.34 -6.15
C THR A 150 3.67 12.52 -7.63
N ALA A 151 3.74 13.76 -8.12
CA ALA A 151 4.20 14.02 -9.48
C ALA A 151 5.64 13.54 -9.70
N HIS A 152 6.53 13.80 -8.74
CA HIS A 152 7.92 13.31 -8.76
C HIS A 152 7.97 11.79 -8.74
N PHE A 153 7.19 11.13 -7.86
CA PHE A 153 7.09 9.67 -7.81
C PHE A 153 6.72 9.07 -9.18
N CYS A 154 5.64 9.56 -9.78
CA CYS A 154 5.17 9.08 -11.07
C CYS A 154 6.15 9.40 -12.21
N GLU A 155 6.78 10.57 -12.22
CA GLU A 155 7.74 10.94 -13.29
C GLU A 155 9.05 10.16 -13.21
N LYS A 156 9.59 9.99 -12.01
CA LYS A 156 10.95 9.46 -11.85
C LYS A 156 11.00 7.95 -11.72
N TYR A 157 9.94 7.33 -11.20
CA TYR A 157 9.97 5.92 -10.82
C TYR A 157 8.86 5.16 -11.53
N ASP A 158 7.62 5.41 -11.16
CA ASP A 158 6.48 4.59 -11.60
C ASP A 158 6.31 4.64 -13.14
N ALA A 159 6.12 5.81 -13.78
CA ALA A 159 5.98 5.86 -15.23
C ALA A 159 7.27 5.51 -16.01
N ALA A 160 8.43 5.44 -15.34
CA ALA A 160 9.72 5.11 -15.95
C ALA A 160 10.06 3.60 -15.86
N ALA A 161 9.33 2.83 -15.06
CA ALA A 161 9.63 1.44 -14.72
C ALA A 161 8.96 0.41 -15.64
N PHE A 162 9.13 0.59 -16.95
CA PHE A 162 8.59 -0.31 -17.99
C PHE A 162 9.65 -0.71 -19.03
N ASP A 163 10.94 -0.69 -18.66
CA ASP A 163 12.03 -0.96 -19.59
C ASP A 163 12.53 -2.41 -19.44
N PRO A 164 12.34 -3.29 -20.44
CA PRO A 164 12.79 -4.69 -20.37
C PRO A 164 14.32 -4.86 -20.21
N ASP A 165 15.09 -3.84 -20.58
CA ASP A 165 16.55 -3.86 -20.53
C ASP A 165 17.13 -3.16 -19.29
N ALA A 166 16.28 -2.54 -18.45
CA ALA A 166 16.73 -1.82 -17.26
C ALA A 166 17.20 -2.75 -16.14
N GLU A 167 18.20 -2.26 -15.39
CA GLU A 167 18.64 -2.93 -14.17
C GLU A 167 17.48 -3.03 -13.18
N THR A 168 17.20 -4.24 -12.71
CA THR A 168 16.15 -4.54 -11.76
C THR A 168 16.75 -5.32 -10.59
N LEU A 169 16.72 -4.73 -9.39
CA LEU A 169 17.16 -5.44 -8.19
C LEU A 169 16.12 -6.51 -7.82
N PRO A 170 16.57 -7.68 -7.34
CA PRO A 170 15.67 -8.79 -7.07
C PRO A 170 14.85 -8.56 -5.80
N LEU A 171 13.72 -9.27 -5.64
CA LEU A 171 12.82 -9.09 -4.49
C LEU A 171 13.54 -9.31 -3.14
N GLU A 172 14.49 -10.26 -3.09
CA GLU A 172 15.29 -10.58 -1.91
C GLU A 172 16.15 -9.40 -1.44
N PHE A 173 16.50 -8.47 -2.34
CA PHE A 173 17.20 -7.24 -1.98
C PHE A 173 16.32 -6.33 -1.11
N PHE A 174 15.04 -6.25 -1.43
CA PHE A 174 14.08 -5.37 -0.74
C PHE A 174 13.43 -6.03 0.48
N GLU A 175 13.38 -7.36 0.55
CA GLU A 175 12.74 -8.09 1.65
C GLU A 175 13.17 -7.58 3.05
N PRO A 176 14.47 -7.37 3.36
CA PRO A 176 14.87 -6.84 4.66
C PRO A 176 14.29 -5.45 4.99
N MET A 177 14.08 -4.61 3.97
CA MET A 177 13.47 -3.28 4.13
C MET A 177 11.98 -3.41 4.47
N VAL A 178 11.25 -4.24 3.72
CA VAL A 178 9.83 -4.53 3.98
C VAL A 178 9.66 -5.05 5.42
N ARG A 179 10.52 -5.97 5.86
CA ARG A 179 10.47 -6.50 7.23
C ARG A 179 10.66 -5.43 8.30
N ARG A 180 11.49 -4.41 8.07
CA ARG A 180 11.73 -3.31 9.01
C ARG A 180 10.61 -2.29 9.00
N VAL A 181 10.11 -1.88 7.83
CA VAL A 181 8.99 -0.94 7.71
C VAL A 181 7.72 -1.49 8.37
N PHE A 182 7.45 -2.78 8.20
CA PHE A 182 6.27 -3.43 8.78
C PHE A 182 6.51 -4.04 10.18
N ALA A 183 7.66 -3.78 10.81
CA ALA A 183 7.98 -4.32 12.13
C ALA A 183 7.10 -3.73 13.24
N GLU A 184 6.75 -2.44 13.12
CA GLU A 184 5.94 -1.72 14.11
C GLU A 184 5.04 -0.69 13.41
N PRO A 185 3.72 -0.69 13.68
CA PRO A 185 2.83 0.31 13.11
C PRO A 185 3.09 1.69 13.73
N LYS A 186 3.09 2.75 12.91
CA LYS A 186 3.10 4.15 13.35
C LYS A 186 1.75 4.60 13.91
N ARG A 187 0.65 4.01 13.42
CA ARG A 187 -0.73 4.37 13.77
C ARG A 187 -1.57 3.12 13.98
N THR A 188 -2.20 2.97 15.16
CA THR A 188 -3.12 1.85 15.43
C THR A 188 -4.08 2.16 16.58
N LEU A 189 -5.34 1.71 16.45
CA LEU A 189 -6.35 1.77 17.52
C LEU A 189 -6.05 0.78 18.67
N TYR A 190 -5.26 -0.26 18.40
CA TYR A 190 -4.96 -1.32 19.35
C TYR A 190 -3.74 -1.03 20.24
N LYS A 191 -3.24 0.20 20.23
CA LYS A 191 -2.05 0.63 21.00
C LYS A 191 -2.13 0.22 22.48
N ALA A 192 -3.24 0.54 23.15
CA ALA A 192 -3.45 0.21 24.56
C ALA A 192 -3.48 -1.30 24.81
N ALA A 193 -4.00 -2.09 23.86
CA ALA A 193 -4.01 -3.56 23.96
C ALA A 193 -2.59 -4.14 23.82
N PHE A 194 -1.79 -3.62 22.88
CA PHE A 194 -0.40 -4.05 22.69
C PHE A 194 0.51 -3.69 23.88
N GLU A 195 0.27 -2.53 24.51
CA GLU A 195 0.97 -2.10 25.72
C GLU A 195 0.64 -3.01 26.92
N LYS A 196 -0.65 -3.38 27.11
CA LYS A 196 -1.08 -4.29 28.19
C LYS A 196 -0.51 -5.71 28.04
N ILE A 197 -0.28 -6.17 26.81
CA ILE A 197 0.29 -7.49 26.50
C ILE A 197 1.85 -7.44 26.54
N GLY A 198 2.46 -6.28 26.80
CA GLY A 198 3.89 -6.12 27.04
C GLY A 198 4.76 -6.27 25.80
N ARG A 199 4.25 -5.96 24.60
CA ARG A 199 4.93 -6.32 23.34
C ARG A 199 5.37 -5.19 22.41
N VAL A 200 5.09 -3.93 22.69
CA VAL A 200 5.61 -2.78 21.89
C VAL A 200 5.75 -1.54 22.77
N SER A 201 6.90 -0.85 22.71
CA SER A 201 7.11 0.47 23.33
C SER A 201 7.06 1.55 22.26
N PHE A 202 5.89 2.14 22.05
CA PHE A 202 5.72 3.22 21.07
C PHE A 202 6.44 4.49 21.57
N ARG A 203 7.47 4.96 20.87
CA ARG A 203 8.08 6.27 21.15
C ARG A 203 7.07 7.37 20.84
N THR A 204 6.63 8.07 21.88
CA THR A 204 5.76 9.25 21.76
C THR A 204 6.53 10.39 21.07
N THR A 205 6.24 10.64 19.80
CA THR A 205 6.59 11.92 19.16
C THR A 205 5.31 12.72 18.99
N LEU A 206 4.86 13.36 20.09
CA LEU A 206 3.85 14.40 20.03
C LEU A 206 4.54 15.75 19.85
N ARG A 207 4.67 16.20 18.60
CA ARG A 207 4.79 17.60 18.16
C ARG A 207 4.25 17.65 16.72
N GLY A 208 3.27 18.44 16.31
CA GLY A 208 2.44 19.43 16.98
C GLY A 208 1.15 19.65 16.16
N ASN A 209 0.36 20.62 16.60
CA ASN A 209 -0.98 20.99 16.10
C ASN A 209 -1.19 20.90 14.58
N GLY A 210 -2.15 20.08 14.19
CA GLY A 210 -2.88 20.16 12.93
C GLY A 210 -4.33 19.75 13.19
N ARG A 211 -5.10 20.60 13.88
CA ARG A 211 -6.55 20.52 13.81
C ARG A 211 -6.97 21.16 12.49
N GLU A 212 -7.96 20.54 11.88
CA GLU A 212 -8.90 21.03 10.87
C GLU A 212 -8.79 20.40 9.47
N ASN A 213 -9.90 19.74 9.13
CA ASN A 213 -10.40 19.35 7.80
C ASN A 213 -10.01 17.96 7.26
N PHE A 214 -10.46 16.91 7.94
CA PHE A 214 -10.79 15.62 7.32
C PHE A 214 -12.30 15.41 7.31
N THR A 215 -13.01 16.18 6.49
CA THR A 215 -14.41 15.90 6.13
C THR A 215 -14.67 16.37 4.70
N ARG A 216 -14.09 15.67 3.71
CA ARG A 216 -14.67 15.42 2.37
C ARG A 216 -13.67 14.62 1.53
N ALA A 217 -13.79 13.31 1.56
CA ALA A 217 -13.29 12.41 0.53
C ALA A 217 -14.14 11.14 0.64
N GLN A 218 -15.41 11.27 0.28
CA GLN A 218 -16.34 10.14 0.20
C GLN A 218 -17.19 10.23 -1.08
N GLU A 219 -16.61 10.84 -2.12
CA GLU A 219 -17.15 10.90 -3.48
C GLU A 219 -15.97 10.69 -4.43
N ASP A 220 -15.45 9.46 -4.53
CA ASP A 220 -14.54 9.07 -5.63
C ASP A 220 -14.62 7.54 -5.86
N SER A 221 -15.84 7.00 -5.90
CA SER A 221 -16.12 5.63 -6.37
C SER A 221 -16.37 5.55 -7.88
N ASP A 222 -16.25 6.65 -8.62
CA ASP A 222 -16.67 6.74 -10.03
C ASP A 222 -15.55 6.56 -11.05
N LEU A 223 -14.28 6.46 -10.63
CA LEU A 223 -13.17 6.16 -11.54
C LEU A 223 -13.12 4.68 -11.94
N GLY A 224 -13.59 3.77 -11.07
CA GLY A 224 -13.75 2.35 -11.39
C GLY A 224 -14.80 2.05 -12.45
N LEU A 225 -15.68 3.01 -12.76
CA LEU A 225 -16.77 2.84 -13.73
C LEU A 225 -16.38 3.24 -15.17
N LEU A 226 -15.27 3.98 -15.36
CA LEU A 226 -14.90 4.46 -16.70
C LEU A 226 -14.13 3.42 -17.54
N LEU A 227 -13.53 2.40 -16.93
CA LEU A 227 -12.96 1.26 -17.66
C LEU A 227 -14.02 0.41 -18.38
N LEU A 228 -15.30 0.58 -18.03
CA LEU A 228 -16.41 -0.24 -18.50
C LEU A 228 -16.80 -0.01 -19.97
N THR A 229 -16.33 1.08 -20.61
CA THR A 229 -16.71 1.40 -22.01
C THR A 229 -15.72 0.91 -23.07
N LEU A 230 -14.55 0.37 -22.69
CA LEU A 230 -13.56 -0.11 -23.67
C LEU A 230 -13.42 -1.63 -23.76
N GLN A 231 -13.91 -2.40 -22.77
CA GLN A 231 -13.93 -3.88 -22.84
C GLN A 231 -15.19 -4.46 -23.50
N THR A 232 -16.20 -3.65 -23.83
CA THR A 232 -17.43 -4.10 -24.51
C THR A 232 -17.49 -3.78 -26.00
N ALA A 233 -16.43 -3.19 -26.57
CA ALA A 233 -16.45 -2.69 -27.95
C ALA A 233 -15.85 -3.64 -29.00
N HIS A 234 -15.34 -4.83 -28.66
CA HIS A 234 -14.89 -5.83 -29.63
C HIS A 234 -15.59 -7.17 -29.38
N GLY A 235 -16.82 -7.26 -29.90
CA GLY A 235 -17.47 -8.52 -30.28
C GLY A 235 -17.38 -8.72 -31.78
#